data_AF-U2JDU6-F1
#
_entry.id   AF-U2JDU6-F1
#
_cell.length_a   1.000
_cell.length_b   1.000
_cell.length_c   1.000
_cell.angle_alpha   90.00
_cell.angle_beta   90.00
_cell.angle_gamma   90.00
#
_symmetry.space_group_name_H-M   'P 1'
#
loop_
_entity.id
_entity.type
_entity.pdbx_description
1 polymer ?
#
loop_
_entity_poly.entity_id
_entity_poly.type
_entity_poly.pdbx_seq_one_letter_code
_entity_poly.pdbx_strand_id
1 'polypeptide(L)'
;MGSKHSKHRTFSENFILTLLREYYSSEVSINFICRKYDINSASFYQWQKKYDLDEKKLSLSHDIITKVKAMRSKKAMEKAPLTREEELEEQVSNLKKALEYSELRNQGLMKVIEISSKEYGEDLLKKAGARQ
;
A
#
# COMPACT_ATOMS: atom_id res chain seq x y z
N MET A 1 36.19 22.44 40.86
CA MET A 1 37.05 22.22 39.68
C MET A 1 36.92 20.77 39.25
N GLY A 2 36.51 20.53 37.99
CA GLY A 2 36.43 19.20 37.40
C GLY A 2 35.09 18.92 36.70
N SER A 3 34.76 19.68 35.65
CA SER A 3 33.73 19.24 34.71
C SER A 3 34.23 17.97 34.02
N LYS A 4 33.69 16.81 34.40
CA LYS A 4 33.95 15.55 33.71
C LYS A 4 33.31 15.67 32.33
N HIS A 5 34.11 16.01 31.32
CA HIS A 5 33.67 15.96 29.93
C HIS A 5 33.18 14.54 29.63
N SER A 6 31.85 14.38 29.57
CA SER A 6 31.22 13.14 29.16
C SER A 6 31.72 12.83 27.76
N LYS A 7 32.42 11.70 27.59
CA LYS A 7 32.85 11.21 26.28
C LYS A 7 31.64 11.24 25.35
N HIS A 8 31.75 11.93 24.20
CA HIS A 8 30.70 11.95 23.22
C HIS A 8 30.49 10.53 22.71
N ARG A 9 29.35 9.91 23.05
CA ARG A 9 28.95 8.63 22.47
C ARG A 9 28.60 8.90 21.01
N THR A 10 29.33 8.29 20.09
CA THR A 10 29.03 8.31 18.66
C THR A 10 28.20 7.08 18.32
N PHE A 11 27.14 7.29 17.54
CA PHE A 11 26.26 6.22 17.07
C PHE A 11 26.34 6.16 15.55
N SER A 12 26.34 4.95 14.98
CA SER A 12 26.32 4.79 13.53
C SER A 12 24.97 5.19 12.96
N GLU A 13 24.95 5.70 11.73
CA GLU A 13 23.72 6.10 11.06
C GLU A 13 22.72 4.95 10.92
N ASN A 14 23.20 3.76 10.55
CA ASN A 14 22.36 2.56 10.45
C ASN A 14 21.68 2.21 11.77
N PHE A 15 22.39 2.36 12.90
CA PHE A 15 21.81 2.15 14.23
C PHE A 15 20.70 3.15 14.51
N ILE A 16 20.94 4.44 14.25
CA ILE A 16 19.95 5.51 14.44
C ILE A 16 18.71 5.27 13.58
N LEU A 17 18.88 4.92 12.31
CA LEU A 17 17.76 4.65 11.40
C LEU A 17 16.96 3.42 11.80
N THR A 18 17.63 2.35 12.24
CA THR A 18 16.97 1.13 12.74
C THR A 18 16.15 1.44 14.00
N LEU A 19 16.72 2.22 14.92
CA LEU A 19 16.07 2.65 16.15
C LEU A 19 14.83 3.53 15.88
N LEU A 20 14.95 4.52 14.99
CA LEU A 20 13.82 5.37 14.60
C LEU A 20 12.72 4.56 13.93
N ARG A 21 13.09 3.64 13.03
CA ARG A 21 12.13 2.72 12.39
C ARG A 21 11.38 1.89 13.42
N GLU A 22 12.09 1.32 14.40
CA GLU A 22 11.47 0.55 15.48
C GLU A 22 10.50 1.42 16.27
N TYR A 23 10.91 2.63 16.67
CA TYR A 23 10.05 3.59 17.35
C TYR A 23 8.76 3.87 16.55
N TYR A 24 8.84 4.24 15.28
CA TYR A 24 7.66 4.51 14.46
C TYR A 24 6.80 3.27 14.15
N SER A 25 7.38 2.07 14.22
CA SER A 25 6.64 0.82 14.04
C SER A 25 6.00 0.31 15.33
N SER A 26 6.31 0.95 16.46
CA SER A 26 5.89 0.54 17.80
C SER A 26 5.05 1.62 18.47
N GLU A 27 4.09 1.24 19.31
CA GLU A 27 3.30 2.21 20.09
C GLU A 27 3.94 2.50 21.46
N VAL A 28 5.28 2.44 21.55
CA VAL A 28 6.00 2.68 22.81
C VAL A 28 6.52 4.10 22.92
N SER A 29 6.55 4.63 24.14
CA SER A 29 7.08 5.96 24.40
C SER A 29 8.59 6.07 24.07
N ILE A 30 9.02 7.29 23.72
CA ILE A 30 10.45 7.61 23.51
C ILE A 30 11.29 7.20 24.74
N ASN A 31 10.78 7.43 25.94
CA ASN A 31 11.46 7.06 27.18
C ASN A 31 11.70 5.55 27.31
N PHE A 32 10.77 4.74 26.81
CA PHE A 32 10.92 3.28 26.80
C PHE A 32 12.04 2.85 25.85
N ILE A 33 12.06 3.37 24.62
CA ILE A 33 13.12 3.11 23.63
C ILE A 33 14.48 3.60 24.15
N CYS A 34 14.54 4.80 24.72
CA CYS A 34 15.77 5.36 25.28
C CYS A 34 16.33 4.49 26.41
N ARG A 35 15.48 3.95 27.30
CA ARG A 35 15.90 2.99 28.34
C ARG A 35 16.36 1.66 27.76
N LYS A 36 15.65 1.13 26.77
CA LYS A 36 15.97 -0.15 26.12
C LYS A 36 17.36 -0.14 25.50
N TYR A 37 17.79 0.99 24.93
CA TYR A 37 19.04 1.11 24.19
C TYR A 37 20.13 1.92 24.94
N ASP A 38 19.89 2.32 26.18
CA ASP A 38 20.76 3.20 26.99
C ASP A 38 21.17 4.49 26.24
N ILE A 39 20.15 5.18 25.71
CA ILE A 39 20.29 6.41 24.92
C ILE A 39 19.71 7.58 25.70
N ASN A 40 20.36 8.74 25.60
CA ASN A 40 19.80 9.97 26.12
C ASN A 40 18.65 10.45 25.24
N SER A 41 17.50 10.76 25.84
CA SER A 41 16.32 11.31 25.15
C SER A 41 16.67 12.56 24.30
N ALA A 42 17.63 13.38 24.74
CA ALA A 42 18.09 14.54 23.95
C ALA A 42 18.70 14.13 22.60
N SER A 43 19.49 13.05 22.57
CA SER A 43 20.05 12.50 21.33
C SER A 43 18.95 11.96 20.42
N PHE A 44 17.95 11.29 21.00
CA PHE A 44 16.80 10.79 20.26
C PHE A 44 16.01 11.91 19.58
N TYR A 45 15.68 12.99 20.30
CA TYR A 45 14.99 14.15 19.71
C TYR A 45 15.80 14.84 18.61
N GLN A 46 17.13 14.90 18.75
CA GLN A 46 18.01 15.42 17.70
C GLN A 46 17.97 14.55 16.44
N TRP A 47 17.98 13.23 16.60
CA TRP A 47 17.87 12.32 15.47
C TRP A 47 16.48 12.37 14.83
N GLN A 48 15.44 12.40 15.65
CA GLN A 48 14.07 12.57 15.17
C GLN A 48 13.97 13.83 14.32
N LYS A 49 14.50 14.99 14.77
CA LYS A 49 14.51 16.21 13.98
C LYS A 49 15.39 16.13 12.72
N LYS A 50 16.53 15.44 12.80
CA LYS A 50 17.48 15.28 11.68
C LYS A 50 16.92 14.41 10.57
N TYR A 51 16.23 13.34 10.95
CA TYR A 51 15.67 12.33 10.05
C TYR A 51 14.16 12.48 9.87
N ASP A 52 13.53 13.45 10.53
CA ASP A 52 12.13 13.80 10.27
C ASP A 52 12.06 14.15 8.79
N LEU A 53 11.19 13.43 8.11
CA LEU A 53 10.83 13.77 6.75
C LEU A 53 9.96 15.01 6.88
N ASP A 54 10.58 16.19 6.80
CA ASP A 54 9.87 17.45 6.63
C ASP A 54 8.71 17.21 5.67
N GLU A 55 7.50 17.64 6.02
CA GLU A 55 6.30 17.47 5.19
C GLU A 55 6.53 17.97 3.75
N LYS A 56 7.44 18.95 3.59
CA LYS A 56 7.92 19.46 2.31
C LYS A 56 8.76 18.46 1.49
N LYS A 57 9.48 17.55 2.14
CA LYS A 57 10.25 16.45 1.52
C LYS A 57 9.39 15.22 1.21
N LEU A 58 8.19 15.12 1.80
CA LEU A 58 7.18 14.11 1.48
C LEU A 58 6.36 14.45 0.23
N SER A 59 6.45 15.70 -0.24
CA SER A 59 5.88 16.08 -1.54
C SER A 59 6.60 15.32 -2.66
N LEU A 60 5.80 14.81 -3.61
CA LEU A 60 6.32 14.30 -4.87
C LEU A 60 7.19 15.36 -5.56
N SER A 61 8.20 14.92 -6.32
CA SER A 61 9.02 15.83 -7.13
C SER A 61 8.14 16.73 -7.99
N HIS A 62 8.59 17.97 -8.21
CA HIS A 62 7.90 18.94 -9.06
C HIS A 62 7.56 18.35 -10.43
N ASP A 63 8.47 17.57 -11.00
CA ASP A 63 8.28 16.90 -12.30
C ASP A 63 7.13 15.89 -12.26
N ILE A 64 7.02 15.12 -11.18
CA ILE A 64 5.95 14.14 -10.99
C ILE A 64 4.61 14.86 -10.82
N ILE A 65 4.57 15.93 -10.02
CA ILE A 65 3.37 16.74 -9.82
C ILE A 65 2.90 17.32 -11.16
N THR A 66 3.82 17.88 -11.95
CA THR A 66 3.52 18.46 -13.26
C THR A 66 3.02 17.39 -14.23
N LYS A 67 3.66 16.22 -14.27
CA LYS A 67 3.22 15.08 -15.09
C LYS A 67 1.82 14.61 -14.71
N VAL A 68 1.52 14.44 -13.42
CA VAL A 68 0.20 14.03 -12.94
C VAL A 68 -0.86 15.08 -13.29
N LYS A 69 -0.55 16.37 -13.13
CA LYS A 69 -1.45 17.46 -13.54
C LYS A 69 -1.72 17.43 -15.04
N ALA A 70 -0.70 17.25 -15.88
CA ALA A 70 -0.85 17.14 -17.33
C ALA A 70 -1.68 15.92 -17.76
N MET A 71 -1.51 14.77 -17.09
CA MET A 71 -2.33 13.58 -17.34
C MET A 71 -3.81 13.82 -16.99
N ARG A 72 -4.07 14.50 -15.86
CA ARG A 72 -5.44 14.87 -15.45
C ARG A 72 -6.07 15.88 -16.40
N SER A 73 -5.33 16.89 -16.85
CA SER A 73 -5.83 17.86 -17.82
C SER A 73 -6.10 17.21 -19.18
N LYS A 74 -5.22 16.32 -19.65
CA LYS A 74 -5.45 15.54 -20.88
C LYS A 74 -6.72 14.70 -20.76
N LYS A 75 -6.91 14.00 -19.65
CA LYS A 75 -8.13 13.22 -19.38
C LYS A 75 -9.40 14.09 -19.29
N ALA A 76 -9.28 15.33 -18.83
CA ALA A 76 -10.38 16.30 -18.84
C ALA A 76 -10.66 16.86 -20.24
N MET A 77 -9.64 17.02 -21.10
CA MET A 77 -9.80 17.44 -22.49
C MET A 77 -10.35 16.31 -23.38
N GLU A 78 -10.03 15.05 -23.10
CA GLU A 78 -10.66 13.87 -23.72
C GLU A 78 -12.15 13.75 -23.38
N LYS A 79 -12.64 14.46 -22.34
CA LYS A 79 -14.08 14.66 -22.07
C LYS A 79 -14.67 15.86 -22.83
N ALA A 80 -14.18 16.15 -24.04
CA ALA A 80 -15.04 16.83 -25.01
C ALA A 80 -16.33 15.99 -25.14
N PRO A 81 -17.51 16.60 -25.42
CA PRO A 81 -18.73 15.82 -25.58
C PRO A 81 -18.50 14.78 -26.68
N LEU A 82 -18.40 13.52 -26.28
CA LEU A 82 -18.23 12.39 -27.20
C LEU A 82 -19.42 12.42 -28.15
N THR A 83 -19.16 12.14 -29.42
CA THR A 83 -20.25 11.89 -30.35
C THR A 83 -21.02 10.66 -29.89
N ARG A 84 -22.33 10.60 -30.14
CA ARG A 84 -23.17 9.45 -29.76
C ARG A 84 -22.60 8.11 -30.26
N GLU A 85 -21.91 8.12 -31.39
CA GLU A 85 -21.25 6.94 -31.97
C GLU A 85 -20.08 6.46 -31.11
N GLU A 86 -19.20 7.37 -30.68
CA GLU A 86 -18.08 7.04 -29.79
C GLU A 86 -18.56 6.52 -28.42
N GLU A 87 -19.64 7.08 -27.87
CA GLU A 87 -20.23 6.58 -26.61
C GLU A 87 -20.75 5.14 -26.75
N LEU A 88 -21.38 4.84 -27.89
CA LEU A 88 -21.87 3.50 -28.19
C LEU A 88 -20.72 2.52 -28.38
N GLU A 89 -19.63 2.91 -29.05
CA GLU A 89 -18.44 2.09 -29.21
C GLU A 89 -17.77 1.78 -27.86
N GLU A 90 -17.67 2.77 -26.98
CA GLU A 90 -17.15 2.57 -25.62
C GLU A 90 -18.04 1.60 -24.83
N GLN A 91 -19.37 1.77 -24.89
CA GLN A 91 -20.31 0.86 -24.25
C GLN A 91 -20.19 -0.56 -24.78
N VAL A 92 -20.11 -0.76 -26.09
CA VAL A 92 -19.93 -2.08 -26.71
C VAL A 92 -18.61 -2.71 -26.26
N SER A 93 -17.53 -1.93 -26.22
CA SER A 93 -16.22 -2.39 -25.72
C SER A 93 -16.29 -2.84 -24.26
N ASN A 94 -16.95 -2.05 -23.41
CA ASN A 94 -17.13 -2.36 -22.00
C ASN A 94 -18.02 -3.59 -21.79
N LEU A 95 -19.12 -3.71 -22.54
CA LEU A 95 -20.01 -4.87 -22.48
C LEU A 95 -19.30 -6.15 -22.92
N LYS A 96 -18.47 -6.10 -23.97
CA LYS A 96 -17.66 -7.25 -24.42
C LYS A 96 -16.69 -7.71 -23.33
N LYS A 97 -15.99 -6.78 -22.68
CA LYS A 97 -15.08 -7.11 -21.55
C LYS A 97 -15.83 -7.70 -20.36
N ALA A 98 -17.00 -7.15 -20.02
CA ALA A 98 -17.82 -7.66 -18.94
C ALA A 98 -18.34 -9.09 -19.24
N LEU A 99 -18.71 -9.34 -20.49
CA LEU A 99 -19.12 -10.66 -20.96
C LEU A 99 -17.97 -11.66 -20.84
N GLU A 100 -16.80 -11.32 -21.39
CA GLU A 100 -15.60 -12.16 -21.31
C GLU A 100 -15.24 -12.52 -19.86
N TYR A 101 -15.30 -11.53 -18.95
CA TYR A 101 -15.05 -11.77 -17.53
C TYR A 101 -16.09 -12.71 -16.89
N SER A 102 -17.36 -12.54 -17.24
CA SER A 102 -18.45 -13.41 -16.78
C SER A 102 -18.26 -14.85 -17.28
N GLU A 103 -17.90 -15.02 -18.55
CA GLU A 103 -17.62 -16.32 -19.15
C GLU A 103 -16.43 -17.00 -18.49
N LEU A 104 -15.33 -16.29 -18.27
CA LEU A 104 -14.16 -16.81 -17.56
C LEU A 104 -14.50 -17.25 -16.14
N ARG A 105 -15.29 -16.45 -15.41
CA ARG A 105 -15.79 -16.81 -14.08
C ARG A 105 -16.61 -18.10 -14.13
N ASN A 106 -17.50 -18.23 -15.11
CA ASN A 106 -18.34 -19.42 -15.27
C ASN A 106 -17.49 -20.66 -15.57
N GLN A 107 -16.49 -20.54 -16.46
CA GLN A 107 -15.54 -21.61 -16.75
C GLN A 107 -14.78 -22.05 -15.51
N GLY A 108 -14.30 -21.09 -14.71
CA GLY A 108 -13.63 -21.37 -13.42
C GLY A 108 -14.54 -22.13 -12.45
N LEU A 109 -15.79 -21.69 -12.30
CA LEU A 109 -16.78 -22.37 -11.45
C LEU A 109 -17.06 -23.80 -11.94
N MET A 110 -17.22 -24.00 -13.25
CA MET A 110 -17.39 -25.35 -13.82
C MET A 110 -16.19 -26.25 -13.54
N LYS A 111 -14.97 -25.73 -13.62
CA LYS A 111 -13.75 -26.47 -13.31
C LYS A 111 -13.67 -26.87 -11.83
N VAL A 112 -14.08 -25.99 -10.92
CA VAL A 112 -14.16 -26.31 -9.49
C VAL A 112 -15.15 -27.45 -9.23
N ILE A 113 -16.33 -27.40 -9.86
CA ILE A 113 -17.32 -28.48 -9.76
C ILE A 113 -16.76 -29.79 -10.31
N GLU A 114 -16.11 -29.76 -11.48
CA GLU A 114 -15.48 -30.93 -12.09
C GLU A 114 -14.43 -31.57 -11.17
N ILE A 115 -13.54 -30.76 -10.57
CA ILE A 115 -12.51 -31.22 -9.65
C ILE A 115 -13.13 -31.81 -8.37
N SER A 116 -14.11 -31.13 -7.77
CA SER A 116 -14.79 -31.62 -6.56
C SER A 116 -15.44 -32.98 -6.74
N SER A 117 -16.07 -33.20 -7.90
CA SER A 117 -16.70 -34.48 -8.21
C SER A 117 -15.66 -35.57 -8.51
N LYS A 118 -14.60 -35.26 -9.24
CA LYS A 118 -13.58 -36.24 -9.66
C LYS A 118 -12.62 -36.64 -8.55
N GLU A 119 -12.10 -35.67 -7.80
CA GLU A 119 -11.05 -35.89 -6.80
C GLU A 119 -11.62 -36.19 -5.41
N TYR A 120 -12.72 -35.53 -5.04
CA TYR A 120 -13.30 -35.61 -3.71
C TYR A 120 -14.60 -36.42 -3.66
N GLY A 121 -15.19 -36.75 -4.81
CA GLY A 121 -16.50 -37.41 -4.88
C GLY A 121 -17.65 -36.55 -4.32
N GLU A 122 -17.40 -35.26 -4.11
CA GLU A 122 -18.35 -34.31 -3.54
C GLU A 122 -19.13 -33.64 -4.67
N ASP A 123 -20.46 -33.70 -4.58
CA ASP A 123 -21.35 -33.01 -5.52
C ASP A 123 -21.70 -31.63 -4.96
N LEU A 124 -20.95 -30.61 -5.38
CA LEU A 124 -21.15 -29.21 -4.97
C LEU A 124 -22.47 -28.61 -5.47
N LEU A 125 -23.19 -29.27 -6.38
CA LEU A 125 -24.52 -28.82 -6.83
C LEU A 125 -25.64 -29.34 -5.92
N LYS A 126 -25.37 -30.27 -4.99
CA LYS A 126 -26.35 -30.69 -3.98
C LYS A 126 -26.57 -29.60 -2.95
N LYS A 127 -27.84 -29.34 -2.62
CA LYS A 127 -28.20 -28.50 -1.47
C LYS A 127 -27.73 -29.17 -0.17
N ALA A 128 -26.98 -28.45 0.65
CA ALA A 128 -26.67 -28.87 2.01
C ALA A 128 -27.97 -28.98 2.81
N GLY A 129 -28.41 -30.21 3.11
CA GLY A 129 -29.58 -30.45 3.98
C GLY A 129 -30.61 -31.48 3.53
N ALA A 130 -30.39 -32.25 2.46
CA ALA A 130 -31.19 -33.45 2.23
C ALA A 130 -30.81 -34.53 3.26
N ARG A 131 -31.36 -34.43 4.46
CA ARG A 131 -31.32 -35.50 5.47
C ARG A 131 -32.07 -36.70 4.89
N GLN A 132 -31.41 -37.86 4.90
CA GLN A 132 -32.04 -39.17 4.67
C GLN A 132 -33.07 -39.45 5.76
#